data_AF-A0A3C0CA05-F1
#
_entry.id   AF-A0A3C0CA05-F1
#
_cell.length_a   1.000
_cell.length_b   1.000
_cell.length_c   1.000
_cell.angle_alpha   90.00
_cell.angle_beta   90.00
_cell.angle_gamma   90.00
#
_symmetry.space_group_name_H-M   'P 1'
#
loop_
_entity.id
_entity.type
_entity.pdbx_description
1 polymer ?
#
loop_
_entity_poly.entity_id
_entity_poly.type
_entity_poly.pdbx_seq_one_letter_code
_entity_poly.pdbx_strand_id
1 'polypeptide(L)'
;MLQFIYCDGGFVRELLRFFFKRIKRDSLGLEASALAFTSILALVPAATAILSVFALFPSFMGVKEALKQFASQNFMPVFNETISTHLGMLIEHAAKLTVTGSVAFFVIALLLVRSIDFSFNRIWHGGRRKLGSYVAIYWTLLTLGPLSVGLIVWITTKVFAYAALSGGVVGIPMVIAYFVFPVLIEIIVVTAAFMVVPAATVKFQDALLGAAFVTIFLEISKKIFSVFVLNFSGYQMAYGALAAIPVLMLWIYINWWIVLVGAEFTATLGIVRSGNWEGIPPFMVYLANMTGTTLGSDSAIKVRHKAAIRIRVSRTPPSLKQKTTKQNSSEESKKAGVTNRLNIKQN
;
A
#
# COMPACT_ATOMS: atom_id res chain seq x y z
N MET A 1 -0.48 -18.97 -28.39
CA MET A 1 0.42 -17.91 -27.87
C MET A 1 0.14 -16.51 -28.46
N LEU A 2 -0.82 -16.31 -29.37
CA LEU A 2 -1.28 -14.96 -29.79
C LEU A 2 -2.81 -14.78 -29.73
N GLN A 3 -3.57 -15.77 -29.24
CA GLN A 3 -5.04 -15.68 -29.10
C GLN A 3 -5.53 -15.22 -27.72
N PHE A 4 -4.63 -15.06 -26.73
CA PHE A 4 -5.02 -14.58 -25.39
C PHE A 4 -5.06 -13.04 -25.28
N ILE A 5 -4.73 -12.34 -26.37
CA ILE A 5 -4.81 -10.87 -26.50
C ILE A 5 -6.07 -10.48 -27.29
N TYR A 6 -7.09 -11.36 -27.38
CA TYR A 6 -8.41 -10.90 -27.79
C TYR A 6 -9.11 -10.26 -26.59
N CYS A 7 -9.02 -8.93 -26.58
CA CYS A 7 -9.80 -8.00 -25.79
C CYS A 7 -11.27 -8.45 -25.70
N ASP A 8 -11.70 -8.85 -24.51
CA ASP A 8 -13.10 -8.80 -24.14
C ASP A 8 -13.21 -7.92 -22.88
N GLY A 9 -14.13 -6.96 -22.90
CA GLY A 9 -14.35 -5.99 -21.81
C GLY A 9 -14.67 -6.65 -20.45
N GLY A 10 -14.92 -7.97 -20.45
CA GLY A 10 -15.04 -8.81 -19.27
C GLY A 10 -13.80 -8.80 -18.37
N PHE A 11 -12.58 -8.79 -18.93
CA PHE A 11 -11.35 -8.89 -18.14
C PHE A 11 -11.12 -7.66 -17.24
N VAL A 12 -11.16 -6.45 -17.83
CA VAL A 12 -11.02 -5.20 -17.08
C VAL A 12 -12.15 -5.08 -16.04
N ARG A 13 -13.37 -5.48 -16.41
CA ARG A 13 -14.52 -5.46 -15.51
C ARG A 13 -14.37 -6.45 -14.34
N GLU A 14 -13.72 -7.59 -14.54
CA GLU A 14 -13.43 -8.56 -13.49
C GLU A 14 -12.33 -8.05 -12.55
N LEU A 15 -11.26 -7.47 -13.10
CA LEU A 15 -10.19 -6.84 -12.33
C LEU A 15 -10.71 -5.68 -11.48
N LEU A 16 -11.51 -4.79 -12.08
CA LEU A 16 -12.15 -3.71 -11.35
C LEU A 16 -13.08 -4.26 -10.27
N ARG A 17 -13.95 -5.24 -10.56
CA ARG A 17 -14.81 -5.86 -9.54
C ARG A 17 -14.02 -6.48 -8.39
N PHE A 18 -12.91 -7.15 -8.69
CA PHE A 18 -12.00 -7.72 -7.69
C PHE A 18 -11.45 -6.62 -6.78
N PHE A 19 -10.81 -5.59 -7.35
CA PHE A 19 -10.27 -4.48 -6.57
C PHE A 19 -11.36 -3.73 -5.80
N PHE A 20 -12.51 -3.42 -6.40
CA PHE A 20 -13.62 -2.75 -5.70
C PHE A 20 -14.15 -3.55 -4.51
N LYS A 21 -14.27 -4.88 -4.65
CA LYS A 21 -14.69 -5.74 -3.52
C LYS A 21 -13.68 -5.70 -2.39
N ARG A 22 -12.40 -5.64 -2.73
CA ARG A 22 -11.26 -5.67 -1.80
C ARG A 22 -11.05 -4.32 -1.11
N ILE A 23 -11.07 -3.22 -1.87
CA ILE A 23 -11.17 -1.83 -1.40
C ILE A 23 -12.31 -1.66 -0.39
N LYS A 24 -13.51 -2.18 -0.69
CA LYS A 24 -14.68 -2.08 0.20
C LYS A 24 -14.51 -2.93 1.46
N ARG A 25 -13.95 -4.14 1.34
CA ARG A 25 -13.70 -5.04 2.49
C ARG A 25 -12.66 -4.44 3.44
N ASP A 26 -11.60 -3.86 2.89
CA ASP A 26 -10.45 -3.39 3.66
C ASP A 26 -10.59 -1.90 4.04
N SER A 27 -11.74 -1.28 3.72
CA SER A 27 -12.11 0.10 4.03
C SER A 27 -11.04 1.13 3.65
N LEU A 28 -10.39 0.92 2.50
CA LEU A 28 -9.22 1.73 2.10
C LEU A 28 -9.52 3.23 2.02
N GLY A 29 -10.76 3.60 1.71
CA GLY A 29 -11.17 5.00 1.69
C GLY A 29 -11.17 5.68 3.05
N LEU A 30 -11.63 4.99 4.09
CA LEU A 30 -11.61 5.52 5.46
C LEU A 30 -10.17 5.66 5.98
N GLU A 31 -9.28 4.83 5.48
CA GLU A 31 -7.89 4.76 5.95
C GLU A 31 -7.02 5.77 5.23
N ALA A 32 -7.24 5.94 3.93
CA ALA A 32 -6.69 7.05 3.18
C ALA A 32 -7.10 8.40 3.77
N SER A 33 -8.34 8.57 4.26
CA SER A 33 -8.78 9.82 4.88
C SER A 33 -8.10 10.05 6.24
N ALA A 34 -7.96 9.01 7.07
CA ALA A 34 -7.24 9.09 8.33
C ALA A 34 -5.75 9.45 8.12
N LEU A 35 -5.09 8.82 7.15
CA LEU A 35 -3.70 9.11 6.78
C LEU A 35 -3.55 10.53 6.23
N ALA A 36 -4.47 10.97 5.36
CA ALA A 36 -4.45 12.33 4.81
C ALA A 36 -4.64 13.39 5.88
N PHE A 37 -5.63 13.21 6.77
CA PHE A 37 -5.86 14.11 7.89
C PHE A 37 -4.63 14.21 8.80
N THR A 38 -4.03 13.08 9.16
CA THR A 38 -2.81 13.04 9.98
C THR A 38 -1.65 13.75 9.26
N SER A 39 -1.51 13.57 7.95
CA SER A 39 -0.46 14.23 7.14
C SER A 39 -0.61 15.75 7.11
N ILE A 40 -1.85 16.27 7.05
CA ILE A 40 -2.12 17.71 7.08
C ILE A 40 -1.84 18.29 8.46
N LEU A 41 -2.26 17.59 9.52
CA LEU A 41 -1.94 18.00 10.88
C LEU A 41 -0.43 18.05 11.11
N ALA A 42 0.34 17.18 10.46
CA ALA A 42 1.81 17.16 10.53
C ALA A 42 2.46 18.37 9.85
N LEU A 43 1.78 19.02 8.90
CA LEU A 43 2.37 20.03 8.02
C LEU A 43 2.74 21.31 8.79
N VAL A 44 1.89 21.76 9.72
CA VAL A 44 2.16 22.96 10.52
C VAL A 44 3.38 22.75 11.44
N PRO A 45 3.43 21.70 12.28
CA PRO A 45 4.62 21.41 13.08
C PRO A 45 5.87 21.12 12.25
N ALA A 46 5.73 20.46 11.08
CA ALA A 46 6.84 20.24 10.17
C ALA A 46 7.43 21.56 9.66
N ALA A 47 6.57 22.49 9.23
CA ALA A 47 7.00 23.82 8.80
C ALA A 47 7.72 24.55 9.94
N THR A 48 7.17 24.51 11.17
CA THR A 48 7.83 25.08 12.35
C THR A 48 9.19 24.44 12.61
N ALA A 49 9.32 23.11 12.55
CA ALA A 49 10.57 22.39 12.77
C ALA A 49 11.62 22.74 11.70
N ILE A 50 11.25 22.78 10.42
CA ILE A 50 12.13 23.17 9.31
C ILE A 50 12.62 24.62 9.51
N LEU A 51 11.71 25.54 9.82
CA LEU A 51 12.05 26.94 10.10
C LEU A 51 12.97 27.08 11.31
N SER A 52 12.77 26.25 12.34
CA SER A 52 13.62 26.20 13.53
C SER A 52 15.04 25.79 13.14
N VAL A 53 15.19 24.76 12.30
CA VAL A 53 16.50 24.33 11.78
C VAL A 53 17.17 25.44 10.98
N PHE A 54 16.44 26.11 10.08
CA PHE A 54 16.99 27.23 9.31
C PHE A 54 17.38 28.42 10.18
N ALA A 55 16.67 28.69 11.29
CA ALA A 55 17.01 29.75 12.22
C ALA A 55 18.31 29.48 13.01
N LEU A 56 18.70 28.21 13.17
CA LEU A 56 19.93 27.82 13.89
C LEU A 56 21.21 28.00 13.05
N PHE A 57 21.11 28.02 11.72
CA PHE A 57 22.26 28.13 10.83
C PHE A 57 22.28 29.51 10.12
N PRO A 58 23.28 30.35 10.37
CA PRO A 58 23.37 31.70 9.78
C PRO A 58 23.31 31.74 8.25
N SER A 59 23.76 30.67 7.57
CA SER A 59 23.72 30.53 6.12
C SER A 59 22.32 30.58 5.51
N PHE A 60 21.25 30.42 6.30
CA PHE A 60 19.86 30.47 5.81
C PHE A 60 19.11 31.76 6.19
N MET A 61 19.79 32.83 6.62
CA MET A 61 19.13 34.12 6.91
C MET A 61 18.30 34.66 5.75
N GLY A 62 18.78 34.52 4.50
CA GLY A 62 18.02 34.94 3.31
C GLY A 62 16.71 34.17 3.11
N VAL A 63 16.68 32.88 3.47
CA VAL A 63 15.47 32.04 3.41
C VAL A 63 14.47 32.48 4.48
N LYS A 64 14.95 32.84 5.67
CA LYS A 64 14.11 33.37 6.76
C LYS A 64 13.42 34.67 6.36
N GLU A 65 14.14 35.61 5.75
CA GLU A 65 13.59 36.90 5.32
C GLU A 65 12.58 36.71 4.18
N ALA A 66 12.87 35.84 3.21
CA ALA A 66 11.94 35.50 2.13
C ALA A 66 10.65 34.84 2.65
N LEU A 67 10.75 33.94 3.63
CA LEU A 67 9.59 33.32 4.28
C LEU A 67 8.76 34.32 5.08
N LYS A 68 9.41 35.25 5.79
CA LYS A 68 8.72 36.34 6.50
C LYS A 68 7.97 37.25 5.54
N GLN A 69 8.59 37.58 4.39
CA GLN A 69 7.97 38.37 3.34
C GLN A 69 6.81 37.64 2.68
N PHE A 70 6.96 36.35 2.37
CA PHE A 70 5.88 35.51 1.84
C PHE A 70 4.71 35.40 2.82
N ALA A 71 4.99 35.16 4.10
CA ALA A 71 3.96 35.08 5.14
C ALA A 71 3.20 36.41 5.29
N SER A 72 3.94 37.52 5.27
CA SER A 72 3.38 38.87 5.32
C SER A 72 2.46 39.14 4.12
N GLN A 73 2.92 38.88 2.90
CA GLN A 73 2.15 39.19 1.68
C GLN A 73 0.92 38.30 1.48
N ASN A 74 0.98 37.03 1.88
CA ASN A 74 -0.07 36.05 1.58
C ASN A 74 -1.06 35.83 2.73
N PHE A 75 -0.65 36.04 3.99
CA PHE A 75 -1.53 35.81 5.15
C PHE A 75 -1.98 37.08 5.85
N MET A 76 -1.22 38.18 5.86
CA MET A 76 -1.69 39.44 6.48
C MET A 76 -2.95 40.05 5.85
N PRO A 77 -3.22 39.92 4.53
CA PRO A 77 -4.48 40.41 3.96
C PRO A 77 -5.73 39.73 4.54
N VAL A 78 -5.58 38.56 5.17
CA VAL A 78 -6.67 37.75 5.75
C VAL A 78 -6.89 38.06 7.24
N PHE A 79 -5.91 38.68 7.91
CA PHE A 79 -5.92 38.94 9.36
C PHE A 79 -5.68 40.44 9.62
N ASN A 80 -6.76 41.22 9.67
CA ASN A 80 -6.74 42.68 9.85
C ASN A 80 -6.09 43.12 11.19
N GLU A 81 -5.67 44.39 11.25
CA GLU A 81 -4.74 45.10 12.18
C GLU A 81 -4.54 44.63 13.63
N THR A 82 -5.48 43.93 14.25
CA THR A 82 -5.46 43.52 15.67
C THR A 82 -4.42 42.44 16.02
N ILE A 83 -3.85 41.72 15.04
CA ILE A 83 -2.84 40.65 15.28
C ILE A 83 -1.41 41.11 14.91
N SER A 84 -1.19 42.36 14.51
CA SER A 84 0.17 42.86 14.24
C SER A 84 1.05 42.85 15.50
N THR A 85 0.48 43.19 16.66
CA THR A 85 1.14 43.14 17.99
C THR A 85 1.31 41.71 18.51
N HIS A 86 0.35 40.82 18.21
CA HIS A 86 0.41 39.40 18.57
C HIS A 86 1.36 38.59 17.67
N LEU A 87 1.51 38.96 16.40
CA LEU A 87 2.51 38.38 15.48
C LEU A 87 3.93 38.74 15.92
N GLY A 88 4.16 39.95 16.42
CA GLY A 88 5.45 40.33 17.03
C GLY A 88 5.81 39.43 18.22
N MET A 89 4.86 39.24 19.15
CA MET A 89 5.04 38.32 20.28
C MET A 89 5.14 36.84 19.87
N LEU A 90 4.43 36.41 18.81
CA LEU A 90 4.54 35.07 18.24
C LEU A 90 5.89 34.83 17.57
N ILE A 91 6.50 35.85 16.95
CA ILE A 91 7.84 35.74 16.34
C ILE A 91 8.92 35.73 17.43
N GLU A 92 8.74 36.50 18.51
CA GLU A 92 9.65 36.54 19.65
C GLU A 92 9.55 35.26 20.53
N HIS A 93 8.34 34.72 20.70
CA HIS A 93 8.10 33.42 21.31
C HIS A 93 8.31 32.25 20.34
N ALA A 94 8.31 32.45 19.01
CA ALA A 94 8.57 31.40 18.02
C ALA A 94 9.94 30.77 18.24
N ALA A 95 10.93 31.56 18.67
CA ALA A 95 12.26 31.08 19.03
C ALA A 95 12.23 30.07 20.19
N LYS A 96 11.32 30.23 21.17
CA LYS A 96 11.10 29.27 22.30
C LYS A 96 10.05 28.18 21.98
N LEU A 97 9.10 28.46 21.09
CA LEU A 97 8.09 27.51 20.57
C LEU A 97 8.68 26.53 19.54
N THR A 98 9.90 26.75 19.05
CA THR A 98 10.64 25.84 18.15
C THR A 98 10.75 24.42 18.72
N VAL A 99 11.00 24.30 20.03
CA VAL A 99 11.09 23.00 20.72
C VAL A 99 9.73 22.32 20.74
N THR A 100 8.66 23.04 21.12
CA THR A 100 7.30 22.50 21.17
C THR A 100 6.81 22.06 19.79
N GLY A 101 7.07 22.86 18.75
CA GLY A 101 6.74 22.52 17.36
C GLY A 101 7.51 21.30 16.85
N SER A 102 8.79 21.18 17.20
CA SER A 102 9.59 20.01 16.86
C SER A 102 9.09 18.73 17.56
N VAL A 103 8.79 18.81 18.87
CA VAL A 103 8.21 17.68 19.62
C VAL A 103 6.85 17.28 19.05
N ALA A 104 5.98 18.26 18.76
CA ALA A 104 4.68 18.00 18.14
C ALA A 104 4.84 17.34 16.76
N PHE A 105 5.79 17.79 15.94
CA PHE A 105 6.12 17.16 14.66
C PHE A 105 6.55 15.70 14.86
N PHE A 106 7.47 15.43 15.79
CA PHE A 106 7.90 14.05 16.08
C PHE A 106 6.73 13.17 16.53
N VAL A 107 5.86 13.66 17.41
CA VAL A 107 4.68 12.92 17.87
C VAL A 107 3.74 12.62 16.71
N ILE A 108 3.40 13.61 15.88
CA ILE A 108 2.49 13.41 14.75
C ILE A 108 3.13 12.52 13.68
N ALA A 109 4.43 12.63 13.43
CA ALA A 109 5.16 11.73 12.55
C ALA A 109 5.10 10.28 13.05
N LEU A 110 5.24 10.05 14.36
CA LEU A 110 5.08 8.72 14.96
C LEU A 110 3.64 8.21 14.83
N LEU A 111 2.63 9.07 15.00
CA LEU A 111 1.23 8.72 14.77
C LEU A 111 0.98 8.34 13.30
N LEU A 112 1.56 9.08 12.36
CA LEU A 112 1.45 8.79 10.93
C LEU A 112 2.11 7.45 10.59
N VAL A 113 3.33 7.21 11.07
CA VAL A 113 4.03 5.92 10.89
C VAL A 113 3.21 4.77 11.46
N ARG A 114 2.62 4.95 12.66
CA ARG A 114 1.76 3.94 13.27
C ARG A 114 0.51 3.65 12.43
N SER A 115 -0.12 4.68 11.88
CA SER A 115 -1.27 4.53 10.98
C SER A 115 -0.88 3.78 9.71
N ILE A 116 0.25 4.12 9.10
CA ILE A 116 0.78 3.42 7.91
C ILE A 116 1.03 1.93 8.24
N ASP A 117 1.72 1.63 9.34
CA ASP A 117 1.99 0.26 9.79
C ASP A 117 0.69 -0.52 10.03
N PHE A 118 -0.32 0.11 10.64
CA PHE A 118 -1.64 -0.50 10.84
C PHE A 118 -2.34 -0.81 9.51
N SER A 119 -2.44 0.16 8.60
CA SER A 119 -3.11 -0.02 7.31
C SER A 119 -2.43 -1.10 6.46
N PHE A 120 -1.09 -1.11 6.43
CA PHE A 120 -0.33 -2.11 5.68
C PHE A 120 -0.48 -3.50 6.32
N ASN A 121 -0.34 -3.63 7.63
CA ASN A 121 -0.51 -4.93 8.27
C ASN A 121 -1.93 -5.49 8.12
N ARG A 122 -2.95 -4.63 8.02
CA ARG A 122 -4.31 -5.07 7.69
C ARG A 122 -4.39 -5.66 6.28
N ILE A 123 -3.82 -4.99 5.27
CA ILE A 123 -3.82 -5.46 3.86
C ILE A 123 -3.12 -6.82 3.73
N TRP A 124 -1.96 -6.97 4.36
CA TRP A 124 -1.17 -8.21 4.31
C TRP A 124 -1.60 -9.26 5.35
N HIS A 125 -2.63 -9.00 6.17
CA HIS A 125 -3.05 -9.84 7.30
C HIS A 125 -1.87 -10.30 8.18
N GLY A 126 -0.97 -9.36 8.47
CA GLY A 126 0.28 -9.61 9.17
C GLY A 126 0.09 -10.08 10.62
N GLY A 127 0.89 -11.07 11.04
CA GLY A 127 0.95 -11.55 12.42
C GLY A 127 1.82 -10.69 13.35
N ARG A 128 2.08 -11.19 14.56
CA ARG A 128 2.91 -10.49 15.57
C ARG A 128 4.38 -10.40 15.15
N ARG A 129 4.99 -9.24 15.37
CA ARG A 129 6.42 -8.98 15.11
C ARG A 129 7.26 -9.02 16.40
N LYS A 130 8.57 -9.26 16.23
CA LYS A 130 9.56 -9.06 17.28
C LYS A 130 9.76 -7.56 17.53
N LEU A 131 9.98 -7.16 18.78
CA LEU A 131 10.19 -5.76 19.20
C LEU A 131 11.27 -5.03 18.38
N GLY A 132 12.40 -5.69 18.06
CA GLY A 132 13.49 -5.08 17.27
C GLY A 132 13.10 -4.72 15.83
N SER A 133 12.15 -5.44 15.22
CA SER A 133 11.67 -5.13 13.87
C SER A 133 10.84 -3.85 13.84
N TYR A 134 10.09 -3.54 14.92
CA TYR A 134 9.36 -2.28 15.02
C TYR A 134 10.31 -1.08 15.01
N VAL A 135 11.39 -1.15 15.79
CA VAL A 135 12.38 -0.07 15.84
C VAL A 135 12.98 0.19 14.45
N ALA A 136 13.39 -0.86 13.74
CA ALA A 136 13.98 -0.72 12.40
C ALA A 136 13.02 -0.06 11.39
N ILE A 137 11.74 -0.42 11.41
CA ILE A 137 10.73 0.14 10.50
C ILE A 137 10.47 1.61 10.80
N TYR A 138 10.28 1.94 12.08
CA TYR A 138 9.99 3.31 12.50
C TYR A 138 11.18 4.22 12.20
N TRP A 139 12.40 3.76 12.47
CA TRP A 139 13.61 4.49 12.09
C TRP A 139 13.75 4.66 10.58
N THR A 140 13.50 3.61 9.81
CA THR A 140 13.59 3.68 8.33
C THR A 140 12.56 4.65 7.77
N LEU A 141 11.29 4.59 8.17
CA LEU A 141 10.26 5.51 7.65
C LEU A 141 10.53 6.96 8.04
N LEU A 142 10.96 7.20 9.30
CA LEU A 142 11.21 8.55 9.82
C LEU A 142 12.45 9.19 9.15
N THR A 143 13.44 8.39 8.73
CA THR A 143 14.65 8.91 8.07
C THR A 143 14.54 8.90 6.56
N LEU A 144 14.13 7.78 5.96
CA LEU A 144 14.07 7.58 4.52
C LEU A 144 13.10 8.57 3.87
N GLY A 145 11.93 8.83 4.47
CA GLY A 145 10.94 9.75 3.92
C GLY A 145 11.50 11.17 3.70
N PRO A 146 11.90 11.89 4.78
CA PRO A 146 12.48 13.21 4.67
C PRO A 146 13.78 13.25 3.85
N LEU A 147 14.64 12.23 3.97
CA LEU A 147 15.87 12.13 3.18
C LEU A 147 15.57 12.10 1.68
N SER A 148 14.54 11.35 1.27
CA SER A 148 14.13 11.22 -0.14
C SER A 148 13.63 12.55 -0.69
N VAL A 149 12.80 13.26 0.07
CA VAL A 149 12.33 14.60 -0.31
C VAL A 149 13.50 15.56 -0.44
N GLY A 150 14.42 15.56 0.53
CA GLY A 150 15.63 16.38 0.49
C GLY A 150 16.51 16.09 -0.73
N LEU A 151 16.68 14.82 -1.09
CA LEU A 151 17.45 14.41 -2.25
C LEU A 151 16.79 14.86 -3.56
N ILE A 152 15.47 14.69 -3.68
CA ILE A 152 14.71 15.15 -4.84
C ILE A 152 14.86 16.67 -5.00
N VAL A 153 14.62 17.44 -3.93
CA VAL A 153 14.76 18.90 -3.95
C VAL A 153 16.19 19.31 -4.34
N TRP A 154 17.20 18.69 -3.75
CA TRP A 154 18.61 18.99 -4.05
C TRP A 154 18.94 18.75 -5.52
N ILE A 155 18.55 17.60 -6.09
CA ILE A 155 18.76 17.29 -7.51
C ILE A 155 18.04 18.32 -8.39
N THR A 156 16.76 18.58 -8.13
CA THR A 156 15.96 19.53 -8.92
C THR A 156 16.55 20.94 -8.87
N THR A 157 16.98 21.41 -7.68
CA THR A 157 17.63 22.72 -7.54
C THR A 157 18.94 22.80 -8.31
N LYS A 158 19.76 21.75 -8.30
CA LYS A 158 21.03 21.72 -9.05
C LYS A 158 20.81 21.72 -10.56
N VAL A 159 19.83 20.98 -11.04
CA VAL A 159 19.44 20.99 -12.46
C VAL A 159 18.97 22.39 -12.87
N PHE A 160 18.11 23.02 -12.07
CA PHE A 160 17.60 24.37 -12.37
C PHE A 160 18.72 25.43 -12.34
N ALA A 161 19.59 25.39 -11.32
CA ALA A 161 20.69 26.33 -11.19
C ALA A 161 21.66 26.24 -12.37
N TYR A 162 21.98 25.02 -12.83
CA TYR A 162 22.83 24.86 -14.01
C TYR A 162 22.15 25.34 -15.29
N ALA A 163 20.87 24.99 -15.50
CA ALA A 163 20.10 25.43 -16.67
C ALA A 163 20.04 26.96 -16.78
N ALA A 164 19.96 27.65 -15.63
CA ALA A 164 20.02 29.11 -15.56
C ALA A 164 21.40 29.67 -15.94
N LEU A 165 22.48 29.02 -15.50
CA LEU A 165 23.86 29.42 -15.81
C LEU A 165 24.28 29.10 -17.26
N SER A 166 23.71 28.06 -17.87
CA SER A 166 24.02 27.64 -19.25
C SER A 166 23.23 28.41 -20.33
N GLY A 167 22.55 29.51 -19.97
CA GLY A 167 21.75 30.29 -20.91
C GLY A 167 20.54 29.55 -21.48
N GLY A 168 20.01 28.55 -20.76
CA GLY A 168 18.85 27.77 -21.19
C GLY A 168 19.16 26.61 -22.13
N VAL A 169 20.43 26.35 -22.46
CA VAL A 169 20.82 25.13 -23.19
C VAL A 169 20.80 23.96 -22.21
N VAL A 170 19.69 23.22 -22.23
CA VAL A 170 19.51 22.01 -21.42
C VAL A 170 19.96 20.81 -22.24
N GLY A 171 21.13 20.25 -21.92
CA GLY A 171 21.60 19.02 -22.56
C GLY A 171 20.68 17.83 -22.23
N ILE A 172 20.67 16.81 -23.10
CA ILE A 172 19.95 15.54 -22.89
C ILE A 172 20.19 14.95 -21.48
N PRO A 173 21.41 14.95 -20.91
CA PRO A 173 21.65 14.44 -19.57
C PRO A 173 20.86 15.16 -18.47
N MET A 174 20.59 16.46 -18.62
CA MET A 174 19.82 17.23 -17.63
C MET A 174 18.33 16.97 -17.69
N VAL A 175 17.79 16.81 -18.90
CA VAL A 175 16.39 16.42 -19.08
C VAL A 175 16.16 15.05 -18.46
N ILE A 176 17.07 14.10 -18.72
CA ILE A 176 17.03 12.78 -18.08
C ILE A 176 17.13 12.92 -16.56
N ALA A 177 18.06 13.73 -16.05
CA ALA A 177 18.22 13.88 -14.61
C ALA A 177 16.96 14.45 -13.94
N TYR A 178 16.31 15.42 -14.57
CA TYR A 178 15.10 16.05 -14.05
C TYR A 178 13.89 15.10 -14.01
N PHE A 179 13.71 14.28 -15.05
CA PHE A 179 12.53 13.41 -15.14
C PHE A 179 12.75 12.01 -14.55
N VAL A 180 13.96 11.45 -14.66
CA VAL A 180 14.22 10.04 -14.30
C VAL A 180 14.60 9.89 -12.83
N PHE A 181 15.45 10.76 -12.26
CA PHE A 181 15.89 10.58 -10.87
C PHE A 181 14.75 10.68 -9.85
N PRO A 182 13.83 11.66 -9.92
CA PRO A 182 12.73 11.73 -8.95
C PRO A 182 11.84 10.49 -9.01
N VAL A 183 11.53 10.02 -10.22
CA VAL A 183 10.73 8.80 -10.45
C VAL A 183 11.46 7.57 -9.90
N LEU A 184 12.77 7.47 -10.11
CA LEU A 184 13.57 6.36 -9.59
C LEU A 184 13.61 6.34 -8.06
N ILE A 185 13.82 7.50 -7.44
CA ILE A 185 13.79 7.64 -5.97
C ILE A 185 12.42 7.22 -5.44
N GLU A 186 11.35 7.64 -6.09
CA GLU A 186 9.99 7.26 -5.71
C GLU A 186 9.74 5.75 -5.79
N ILE A 187 10.16 5.10 -6.87
CA ILE A 187 10.07 3.64 -7.00
C ILE A 187 10.85 2.96 -5.87
N ILE A 188 12.06 3.44 -5.56
CA ILE A 188 12.89 2.88 -4.49
C ILE A 188 12.19 3.02 -3.13
N VAL A 189 11.67 4.21 -2.82
CA VAL A 189 10.99 4.49 -1.55
C VAL A 189 9.72 3.67 -1.40
N VAL A 190 8.89 3.59 -2.43
CA VAL A 190 7.66 2.79 -2.40
C VAL A 190 7.97 1.30 -2.31
N THR A 191 8.99 0.82 -3.03
CA THR A 191 9.45 -0.59 -2.93
C THR A 191 9.94 -0.90 -1.52
N ALA A 192 10.74 -0.01 -0.93
CA ALA A 192 11.20 -0.14 0.46
C ALA A 192 10.02 -0.14 1.43
N ALA A 193 9.04 0.74 1.24
CA ALA A 193 7.83 0.77 2.06
C ALA A 193 7.05 -0.56 1.97
N PHE A 194 6.84 -1.09 0.77
CA PHE A 194 6.13 -2.36 0.56
C PHE A 194 6.88 -3.59 1.08
N MET A 195 8.21 -3.52 1.21
CA MET A 195 9.02 -4.62 1.72
C MET A 195 9.23 -4.57 3.24
N VAL A 196 9.43 -3.38 3.78
CA VAL A 196 9.83 -3.16 5.19
C VAL A 196 8.63 -3.00 6.11
N VAL A 197 7.58 -2.31 5.66
CA VAL A 197 6.45 -1.95 6.53
C VAL A 197 5.51 -3.11 6.83
N PRO A 198 5.13 -4.01 5.89
CA PRO A 198 4.26 -5.14 6.20
C PRO A 198 4.96 -6.22 7.03
N ALA A 199 4.28 -6.80 8.02
CA ALA A 199 4.81 -7.90 8.83
C ALA A 199 4.97 -9.21 8.06
N ALA A 200 4.29 -9.32 6.92
CA ALA A 200 4.47 -10.42 5.99
C ALA A 200 5.78 -10.27 5.20
N THR A 201 6.38 -11.40 4.82
CA THR A 201 7.54 -11.40 3.93
C THR A 201 7.09 -11.11 2.49
N VAL A 202 7.46 -9.94 1.97
CA VAL A 202 7.17 -9.53 0.58
C VAL A 202 8.41 -9.74 -0.28
N LYS A 203 8.26 -10.38 -1.45
CA LYS A 203 9.37 -10.53 -2.39
C LYS A 203 9.70 -9.19 -3.04
N PHE A 204 10.97 -8.92 -3.25
CA PHE A 204 11.44 -7.68 -3.89
C PHE A 204 10.80 -7.46 -5.27
N GLN A 205 10.64 -8.51 -6.07
CA GLN A 205 10.04 -8.42 -7.42
C GLN A 205 8.56 -8.02 -7.39
N ASP A 206 7.79 -8.51 -6.41
CA ASP A 206 6.38 -8.12 -6.26
C ASP A 206 6.29 -6.68 -5.78
N ALA A 207 7.13 -6.31 -4.79
CA ALA A 207 7.20 -4.96 -4.26
C ALA A 207 7.60 -3.95 -5.36
N LEU A 208 8.53 -4.31 -6.23
CA LEU A 208 8.96 -3.48 -7.35
C LEU A 208 7.84 -3.31 -8.40
N LEU A 209 7.11 -4.38 -8.73
CA LEU A 209 5.98 -4.31 -9.66
C LEU A 209 4.85 -3.43 -9.10
N GLY A 210 4.56 -3.58 -7.81
CA GLY A 210 3.62 -2.73 -7.09
C GLY A 210 4.07 -1.29 -6.98
N ALA A 211 5.35 -1.04 -6.73
CA ALA A 211 5.91 0.30 -6.69
C ALA A 211 5.84 0.98 -8.06
N ALA A 212 6.18 0.27 -9.14
CA ALA A 212 6.04 0.79 -10.49
C ALA A 212 4.58 1.15 -10.80
N PHE A 213 3.62 0.30 -10.41
CA PHE A 213 2.20 0.61 -10.51
C PHE A 213 1.85 1.91 -9.75
N VAL A 214 2.22 2.02 -8.47
CA VAL A 214 1.96 3.22 -7.66
C VAL A 214 2.57 4.47 -8.26
N THR A 215 3.85 4.43 -8.64
CA THR A 215 4.58 5.60 -9.16
C THR A 215 3.94 6.11 -10.45
N ILE A 216 3.46 5.25 -11.34
CA ILE A 216 2.72 5.69 -12.55
C ILE A 216 1.51 6.53 -12.16
N PHE A 217 0.70 6.08 -11.20
CA PHE A 217 -0.48 6.80 -10.76
C PHE A 217 -0.14 8.05 -9.94
N LEU A 218 0.93 8.05 -9.15
CA LEU A 218 1.41 9.23 -8.44
C LEU A 218 1.93 10.31 -9.41
N GLU A 219 2.64 9.94 -10.48
CA GLU A 219 3.04 10.88 -11.53
C GLU A 219 1.84 11.48 -12.28
N ILE A 220 0.82 10.66 -12.56
CA ILE A 220 -0.45 11.14 -13.12
C ILE A 220 -1.13 12.10 -12.14
N SER A 221 -1.20 11.75 -10.86
CA SER A 221 -1.78 12.58 -9.78
C SER A 221 -1.08 13.94 -9.69
N LYS A 222 0.27 13.99 -9.74
CA LYS A 222 1.05 15.24 -9.76
C LYS A 222 0.68 16.14 -10.94
N LYS A 223 0.57 15.56 -12.14
CA LYS A 223 0.20 16.31 -13.35
C LYS A 223 -1.22 16.85 -13.27
N ILE A 224 -2.18 16.03 -12.84
CA ILE A 224 -3.57 16.44 -12.63
C ILE A 224 -3.64 17.59 -11.61
N PHE A 225 -2.94 17.45 -10.48
CA PHE A 225 -2.90 18.47 -9.45
C PHE A 225 -2.29 19.78 -9.94
N SER A 226 -1.19 19.71 -10.71
CA SER A 226 -0.57 20.89 -11.32
C SER A 226 -1.55 21.64 -12.23
N VAL A 227 -2.23 20.93 -13.13
CA VAL A 227 -3.24 21.54 -14.02
C VAL A 227 -4.41 22.10 -13.20
N PHE A 228 -4.87 21.39 -12.17
CA PHE A 228 -5.96 21.84 -11.32
C PHE A 228 -5.63 23.17 -10.60
N VAL A 229 -4.46 23.26 -9.97
CA VAL A 229 -4.04 24.47 -9.23
C VAL A 229 -3.85 25.67 -10.16
N LEU A 230 -3.33 25.46 -11.38
CA LEU A 230 -3.15 26.54 -12.35
C LEU A 230 -4.48 27.14 -12.85
N ASN A 231 -5.57 26.37 -12.81
CA ASN A 231 -6.91 26.81 -13.23
C ASN A 231 -7.82 27.19 -12.05
N PHE A 232 -7.28 27.26 -10.84
CA PHE A 232 -8.05 27.39 -9.59
C PHE A 232 -8.51 28.84 -9.26
N SER A 233 -8.48 29.75 -10.23
CA SER A 233 -8.68 31.20 -10.02
C SER A 233 -10.04 31.59 -9.41
N GLY A 234 -11.12 30.86 -9.72
CA GLY A 234 -12.47 31.18 -9.22
C GLY A 234 -12.69 30.90 -7.73
N TYR A 235 -12.09 29.85 -7.18
CA TYR A 235 -12.25 29.48 -5.76
C TYR A 235 -11.41 30.36 -4.83
N GLN A 236 -10.27 30.87 -5.32
CA GLN A 236 -9.42 31.80 -4.58
C GLN A 236 -10.12 33.15 -4.32
N MET A 237 -11.02 33.59 -5.21
CA MET A 237 -11.77 34.84 -5.04
C MET A 237 -12.77 34.79 -3.87
N ALA A 238 -13.33 33.61 -3.56
CA ALA A 238 -14.34 33.44 -2.52
C ALA A 238 -13.73 33.16 -1.13
N TYR A 239 -12.64 32.38 -1.07
CA TYR A 239 -12.08 31.87 0.20
C TYR A 239 -10.62 32.26 0.44
N GLY A 240 -9.98 32.99 -0.48
CA GLY A 240 -8.60 33.43 -0.33
C GLY A 240 -7.61 32.28 -0.10
N ALA A 241 -6.62 32.50 0.76
CA ALA A 241 -5.59 31.51 1.09
C ALA A 241 -6.15 30.24 1.78
N LEU A 242 -7.33 30.31 2.41
CA LEU A 242 -7.96 29.16 3.08
C LEU A 242 -8.41 28.08 2.08
N ALA A 243 -8.66 28.44 0.82
CA ALA A 243 -9.01 27.49 -0.24
C ALA A 243 -7.91 26.45 -0.50
N ALA A 244 -6.66 26.75 -0.15
CA ALA A 244 -5.54 25.84 -0.34
C ALA A 244 -5.64 24.59 0.56
N ILE A 245 -6.23 24.70 1.75
CA ILE A 245 -6.25 23.60 2.74
C ILE A 245 -7.12 22.43 2.25
N PRO A 246 -8.40 22.62 1.86
CA PRO A 246 -9.23 21.51 1.36
C PRO A 246 -8.70 20.91 0.06
N VAL A 247 -8.12 21.74 -0.82
CA VAL A 247 -7.52 21.29 -2.08
C VAL A 247 -6.32 20.39 -1.83
N LEU A 248 -5.41 20.83 -0.94
CA LEU A 248 -4.25 20.04 -0.55
C LEU A 248 -4.68 18.76 0.15
N MET A 249 -5.72 18.83 1.00
CA MET A 249 -6.29 17.67 1.68
C MET A 249 -6.79 16.62 0.70
N LEU A 250 -7.54 17.04 -0.31
CA LEU A 250 -8.05 16.16 -1.34
C LEU A 250 -6.92 15.50 -2.14
N TRP A 251 -5.86 16.26 -2.47
CA TRP A 251 -4.73 15.72 -3.19
C TRP A 251 -3.94 14.68 -2.38
N ILE A 252 -3.66 14.97 -1.11
CA ILE A 252 -3.02 14.02 -0.19
C ILE A 252 -3.89 12.76 -0.03
N TYR A 253 -5.20 12.92 0.08
CA TYR A 253 -6.16 11.81 0.14
C TYR A 253 -6.08 10.91 -1.10
N ILE A 254 -6.03 11.50 -2.31
CA ILE A 254 -5.87 10.76 -3.56
C ILE A 254 -4.53 10.01 -3.59
N ASN A 255 -3.44 10.64 -3.15
CA ASN A 255 -2.13 9.99 -3.11
C ASN A 255 -2.10 8.79 -2.14
N TRP A 256 -2.71 8.92 -0.95
CA TRP A 256 -2.84 7.78 -0.03
C TRP A 256 -3.70 6.66 -0.61
N TRP A 257 -4.78 6.99 -1.31
CA TRP A 257 -5.57 6.00 -2.06
C TRP A 257 -4.72 5.21 -3.05
N ILE A 258 -3.92 5.91 -3.86
CA ILE A 258 -3.04 5.28 -4.86
C ILE A 258 -2.05 4.32 -4.18
N VAL A 259 -1.41 4.75 -3.09
CA VAL A 259 -0.45 3.94 -2.33
C VAL A 259 -1.13 2.69 -1.74
N LEU A 260 -2.31 2.84 -1.13
CA LEU A 260 -3.03 1.72 -0.50
C LEU A 260 -3.57 0.72 -1.54
N VAL A 261 -4.05 1.20 -2.69
CA VAL A 261 -4.46 0.31 -3.80
C VAL A 261 -3.26 -0.43 -4.38
N GLY A 262 -2.11 0.24 -4.51
CA GLY A 262 -0.87 -0.41 -4.93
C GLY A 262 -0.34 -1.43 -3.93
N ALA A 263 -0.49 -1.16 -2.63
CA ALA A 263 -0.20 -2.12 -1.57
C ALA A 263 -1.08 -3.36 -1.69
N GLU A 264 -2.38 -3.19 -1.94
CA GLU A 264 -3.30 -4.31 -2.16
C GLU A 264 -3.02 -5.11 -3.43
N PHE A 265 -2.64 -4.42 -4.51
CA PHE A 265 -2.13 -5.03 -5.74
C PHE A 265 -0.91 -5.92 -5.43
N THR A 266 0.07 -5.39 -4.69
CA THR A 266 1.29 -6.10 -4.30
C THR A 266 0.98 -7.32 -3.41
N ALA A 267 0.12 -7.15 -2.41
CA ALA A 267 -0.31 -8.23 -1.52
C ALA A 267 -1.02 -9.36 -2.30
N THR A 268 -1.79 -9.00 -3.32
CA THR A 268 -2.50 -9.98 -4.17
C THR A 268 -1.51 -10.85 -4.97
N LEU A 269 -0.41 -10.29 -5.49
CA LEU A 269 0.64 -11.07 -6.17
C LEU A 269 1.27 -12.11 -5.24
N GLY A 270 1.50 -11.75 -3.97
CA GLY A 270 1.96 -12.67 -2.94
C GLY A 270 0.96 -13.80 -2.66
N ILE A 271 -0.34 -13.48 -2.58
CA ILE A 271 -1.41 -14.47 -2.34
C ILE A 271 -1.52 -15.46 -3.49
N VAL A 272 -1.50 -15.01 -4.75
CA VAL A 272 -1.48 -15.91 -5.91
C VAL A 272 -0.33 -16.91 -5.80
N ARG A 273 0.86 -16.43 -5.44
CA ARG A 273 2.05 -17.28 -5.36
C ARG A 273 2.02 -18.27 -4.20
N SER A 274 1.23 -18.00 -3.17
CA SER A 274 0.95 -18.97 -2.09
C SER A 274 0.10 -20.16 -2.54
N GLY A 275 -0.36 -20.18 -3.80
CA GLY A 275 -1.20 -21.24 -4.37
C GLY A 275 -2.70 -20.99 -4.18
N ASN A 276 -3.08 -19.84 -3.61
CA ASN A 276 -4.46 -19.44 -3.45
C ASN A 276 -4.88 -18.48 -4.57
N TRP A 277 -5.32 -19.05 -5.69
CA TRP A 277 -5.79 -18.32 -6.87
C TRP A 277 -7.32 -18.26 -6.98
N GLU A 278 -8.06 -18.76 -5.98
CA GLU A 278 -9.52 -18.76 -6.02
C GLU A 278 -10.07 -17.31 -6.03
N GLY A 279 -10.78 -16.95 -7.10
CA GLY A 279 -11.39 -15.64 -7.28
C GLY A 279 -10.42 -14.51 -7.63
N ILE A 280 -9.19 -14.82 -8.07
CA ILE A 280 -8.21 -13.83 -8.53
C ILE A 280 -8.23 -13.73 -10.07
N PRO A 281 -8.25 -12.52 -10.66
CA PRO A 281 -8.26 -12.35 -12.12
C PRO A 281 -7.04 -12.99 -12.82
N PRO A 282 -7.19 -13.57 -14.02
CA PRO A 282 -6.12 -14.29 -14.73
C PRO A 282 -4.83 -13.47 -14.97
N PHE A 283 -4.97 -12.17 -15.20
CA PHE A 283 -3.83 -11.26 -15.39
C PHE A 283 -2.95 -11.11 -14.15
N MET A 284 -3.54 -11.08 -12.95
CA MET A 284 -2.76 -11.05 -11.71
C MET A 284 -1.96 -12.34 -11.56
N VAL A 285 -2.52 -13.47 -12.02
CA VAL A 285 -1.82 -14.76 -12.07
C VAL A 285 -0.65 -14.72 -13.06
N TYR A 286 -0.88 -14.14 -14.24
CA TYR A 286 0.17 -13.95 -15.23
C TYR A 286 1.33 -13.07 -14.72
N LEU A 287 1.01 -11.92 -14.10
CA LEU A 287 2.01 -11.03 -13.51
C LEU A 287 2.80 -11.69 -12.37
N ALA A 288 2.12 -12.46 -11.51
CA ALA A 288 2.78 -13.21 -10.45
C ALA A 288 3.74 -14.28 -11.00
N ASN A 289 3.40 -14.89 -12.15
CA ASN A 289 4.26 -15.87 -12.83
C ASN A 289 5.46 -15.19 -13.53
N MET A 290 5.30 -14.00 -14.10
CA MET A 290 6.39 -13.23 -14.72
C MET A 290 7.46 -12.80 -13.72
N THR A 291 7.04 -12.46 -12.51
CA THR A 291 7.92 -12.00 -11.42
C THR A 291 8.66 -13.12 -10.70
N GLY A 292 8.57 -14.38 -11.18
CA GLY A 292 9.36 -15.50 -10.69
C GLY A 292 8.53 -16.74 -10.38
N THR A 293 9.13 -17.91 -10.58
CA THR A 293 8.49 -19.22 -10.43
C THR A 293 7.94 -19.45 -9.02
N THR A 294 6.84 -20.19 -8.98
CA THR A 294 6.10 -20.65 -7.82
C THR A 294 6.98 -21.45 -6.85
N LEU A 295 7.75 -20.78 -6.00
CA LEU A 295 8.28 -21.40 -4.77
C LEU A 295 7.18 -21.46 -3.69
N GLY A 296 6.24 -22.35 -4.02
CA GLY A 296 5.30 -23.10 -3.22
C GLY A 296 4.96 -24.44 -3.91
N SER A 297 5.52 -24.72 -5.10
CA SER A 297 5.25 -25.93 -5.88
C SER A 297 5.80 -27.20 -5.24
N ASP A 298 6.83 -27.16 -4.39
CA ASP A 298 7.36 -28.40 -3.78
C ASP A 298 6.85 -28.68 -2.35
N SER A 299 6.40 -27.66 -1.61
CA SER A 299 5.88 -27.82 -0.25
C SER A 299 4.35 -27.96 -0.20
N ALA A 300 3.60 -27.28 -1.09
CA ALA A 300 2.14 -27.39 -1.11
C ALA A 300 1.64 -28.62 -1.90
N ILE A 301 2.36 -29.05 -2.94
CA ILE A 301 2.02 -30.27 -3.68
C ILE A 301 2.23 -31.52 -2.80
N LYS A 302 3.24 -31.55 -1.92
CA LYS A 302 3.42 -32.66 -0.97
C LYS A 302 2.33 -32.75 0.10
N VAL A 303 1.76 -31.62 0.54
CA VAL A 303 0.66 -31.65 1.53
C VAL A 303 -0.66 -32.07 0.88
N ARG A 304 -0.92 -31.66 -0.37
CA ARG A 304 -2.18 -32.00 -1.06
C ARG A 304 -2.19 -33.42 -1.66
N HIS A 305 -1.06 -33.99 -2.05
CA HIS A 305 -1.01 -35.39 -2.53
C HIS A 305 -1.09 -36.44 -1.42
N LYS A 306 -0.80 -36.10 -0.15
CA LYS A 306 -1.02 -37.01 0.99
C LYS A 306 -2.47 -37.03 1.50
N ALA A 307 -3.30 -36.08 1.06
CA ALA A 307 -4.74 -36.14 1.24
C ALA A 307 -5.41 -36.79 0.03
N ALA A 308 -4.90 -37.95 -0.41
CA ALA A 308 -5.75 -38.89 -1.11
C ALA A 308 -6.88 -39.24 -0.14
N ILE A 309 -8.07 -38.73 -0.43
CA ILE A 309 -9.30 -39.11 0.24
C ILE A 309 -9.37 -40.63 0.14
N ARG A 310 -8.97 -41.32 1.21
CA ARG A 310 -9.26 -42.73 1.39
C ARG A 310 -10.76 -42.75 1.64
N ILE A 311 -11.55 -42.88 0.57
CA ILE A 311 -12.98 -43.16 0.67
C ILE A 311 -13.05 -44.48 1.42
N ARG A 312 -13.17 -44.42 2.73
CA ARG A 312 -13.53 -45.55 3.55
C ARG A 312 -15.00 -45.78 3.27
N VAL A 313 -15.29 -46.57 2.23
CA VAL A 313 -16.58 -47.24 2.08
C VAL A 313 -16.66 -48.22 3.25
N SER A 314 -17.06 -47.72 4.43
CA SER A 314 -17.48 -48.57 5.52
C SER A 314 -18.53 -47.83 6.32
N ARG A 315 -19.78 -48.04 5.92
CA ARG A 315 -20.94 -48.16 6.81
C ARG A 315 -22.06 -48.75 5.98
N THR A 316 -21.97 -50.05 5.73
CA THR A 316 -23.19 -50.85 5.59
C THR A 316 -23.95 -50.69 6.91
N PRO A 317 -25.21 -50.21 6.91
CA PRO A 317 -25.96 -50.06 8.15
C PRO A 317 -26.11 -51.42 8.84
N PRO A 318 -26.11 -51.47 10.20
CA PRO A 318 -26.18 -52.71 10.96
C PRO A 318 -27.44 -53.54 10.68
N SER A 319 -28.45 -52.98 10.03
CA SER A 319 -29.68 -53.68 9.60
C SER A 319 -29.50 -54.66 8.45
N LEU A 320 -28.40 -54.59 7.68
CA LEU A 320 -28.15 -55.50 6.54
C LEU A 320 -27.21 -56.67 6.85
N LYS A 321 -26.39 -56.59 7.93
CA LYS A 321 -25.54 -57.71 8.37
C LYS A 321 -26.34 -58.84 9.02
N GLN A 322 -27.39 -58.53 9.78
CA GLN A 322 -28.24 -59.57 10.37
C GLN A 322 -29.09 -60.31 9.33
N LYS A 323 -29.45 -59.66 8.22
CA LYS A 323 -30.24 -60.29 7.16
C LYS A 323 -29.40 -61.27 6.32
N THR A 324 -28.14 -60.92 6.02
CA THR A 324 -27.22 -61.79 5.28
C THR A 324 -26.72 -62.98 6.10
N THR A 325 -26.47 -62.83 7.40
CA THR A 325 -26.10 -63.98 8.26
C THR A 325 -27.27 -64.94 8.48
N LYS A 326 -28.52 -64.46 8.63
CA LYS A 326 -29.70 -65.33 8.74
C LYS A 326 -30.09 -65.99 7.41
N GLN A 327 -29.86 -65.35 6.26
CA GLN A 327 -30.13 -65.97 4.96
C GLN A 327 -29.16 -67.11 4.66
N ASN A 328 -27.85 -66.89 4.88
CA ASN A 328 -26.83 -67.92 4.64
C ASN A 328 -26.98 -69.15 5.56
N SER A 329 -27.35 -68.96 6.83
CA SER A 329 -27.61 -70.10 7.73
C SER A 329 -28.86 -70.90 7.35
N SER A 330 -29.86 -70.27 6.72
CA SER A 330 -31.06 -70.97 6.23
C SER A 330 -30.81 -71.72 4.92
N GLU A 331 -29.91 -71.23 4.06
CA GLU A 331 -29.51 -71.91 2.82
C GLU A 331 -28.58 -73.10 3.09
N GLU A 332 -27.66 -73.01 4.06
CA GLU A 332 -26.83 -74.15 4.48
C GLU A 332 -27.66 -75.25 5.16
N SER A 333 -28.65 -74.90 5.99
CA SER A 333 -29.58 -75.88 6.57
C SER A 333 -30.45 -76.57 5.52
N LYS A 334 -30.91 -75.85 4.49
CA LYS A 334 -31.65 -76.44 3.36
C LYS A 334 -30.77 -77.32 2.48
N LYS A 335 -29.51 -76.94 2.21
CA LYS A 335 -28.58 -77.79 1.45
C LYS A 335 -28.23 -79.07 2.21
N ALA A 336 -27.94 -78.99 3.51
CA ALA A 336 -27.66 -80.17 4.33
C ALA A 336 -28.86 -81.14 4.42
N GLY A 337 -30.09 -80.62 4.47
CA GLY A 337 -31.30 -81.44 4.45
C GLY A 337 -31.59 -82.14 3.11
N VAL A 338 -31.18 -81.54 1.99
CA VAL A 338 -31.36 -82.14 0.65
C VAL A 338 -30.30 -83.20 0.37
N THR A 339 -29.06 -83.02 0.80
CA THR A 339 -28.00 -84.04 0.67
C THR A 339 -28.33 -85.31 1.47
N ASN A 340 -28.94 -85.16 2.65
CA ASN A 340 -29.33 -86.31 3.48
C ASN A 340 -30.56 -87.08 2.92
N ARG A 341 -31.45 -86.42 2.16
CA ARG A 341 -32.59 -87.09 1.48
C ARG A 341 -32.20 -87.85 0.21
N LEU A 342 -31.09 -87.50 -0.42
CA LEU A 342 -30.58 -88.23 -1.59
C LEU A 342 -29.86 -89.53 -1.18
N ASN A 343 -29.24 -89.58 0.00
CA ASN A 343 -28.56 -90.78 0.51
C ASN A 343 -29.50 -91.86 1.05
N ILE A 344 -30.78 -91.54 1.32
CA ILE A 344 -31.79 -92.50 1.82
C ILE A 344 -32.54 -93.19 0.66
N LYS A 345 -32.35 -92.77 -0.59
CA LYS A 345 -32.97 -93.40 -1.78
C LYS A 345 -32.06 -94.33 -2.58
N GLN A 346 -30.85 -94.62 -2.09
CA GLN A 346 -29.90 -95.54 -2.74
C GLN A 346 -29.44 -96.71 -1.85
N ASN A 347 -30.22 -97.08 -0.83
CA ASN A 347 -30.06 -98.35 -0.11
C ASN A 347 -31.38 -99.11 -0.08
#